data_AF-A0A7V8VXW2-F1
#
_entry.id   AF-A0A7V8VXW2-F1
#
_cell.length_a   1.000
_cell.length_b   1.000
_cell.length_c   1.000
_cell.angle_alpha   90.00
_cell.angle_beta   90.00
_cell.angle_gamma   90.00
#
_symmetry.space_group_name_H-M   'P 1'
#
loop_
_entity.id
_entity.type
_entity.pdbx_description
1 polymer ?
#
loop_
_entity_poly.entity_id
_entity_poly.type
_entity_poly.pdbx_seq_one_letter_code
_entity_poly.pdbx_strand_id
1 'polypeptide(L)'
;LAVVAFCAASSAMYIVNDWHDRARDRLHPVKRQRPIASGAIGRRAAGVTATALFALALTISVGLSWSFAACIVAYLALTTSYTYSLKNYAGIDVVAIASGFLLRAMGGALAVNVPMSSWLFLCTFLLALFLGFGKRRHELLLFNGAGGLHRDALSGYSRRQLDWAVVLTAIASVIAYSIYTLVTNSAATDNALVLTVPFVALAIGRYMVLVFRCGLGGAPEMLLLKDRPLKLSILAWGVATLIMLNLP
;
A
#
# COMPACT_ATOMS: atom_id res chain seq x y z
N LEU A 1 -11.21 6.77 15.96
CA LEU A 1 -11.14 8.08 15.28
C LEU A 1 -10.10 8.13 14.16
N ALA A 2 -8.82 7.79 14.41
CA ALA A 2 -7.77 7.81 13.37
C ALA A 2 -8.10 6.98 12.12
N VAL A 3 -8.68 5.78 12.29
CA VAL A 3 -9.17 4.95 11.18
C VAL A 3 -10.21 5.70 10.34
N VAL A 4 -11.18 6.34 10.99
CA VAL A 4 -12.22 7.13 10.31
C VAL A 4 -11.61 8.30 9.53
N ALA A 5 -10.64 9.01 10.12
CA ALA A 5 -9.95 10.11 9.44
C ALA A 5 -9.20 9.64 8.18
N PHE A 6 -8.44 8.54 8.25
CA PHE A 6 -7.75 7.99 7.09
C PHE A 6 -8.70 7.41 6.05
N CYS A 7 -9.80 6.76 6.46
CA CYS A 7 -10.83 6.30 5.54
C CYS A 7 -11.46 7.49 4.79
N ALA A 8 -11.86 8.53 5.51
CA ALA A 8 -12.42 9.74 4.92
C ALA A 8 -11.43 10.42 3.95
N ALA A 9 -10.18 10.63 4.36
CA ALA A 9 -9.12 11.20 3.53
C ALA A 9 -8.86 10.35 2.27
N SER A 10 -8.72 9.03 2.44
CA SER A 10 -8.47 8.11 1.31
C SER A 10 -9.64 8.09 0.34
N SER A 11 -10.89 8.05 0.82
CA SER A 11 -12.09 8.07 0.00
C SER A 11 -12.25 9.39 -0.76
N ALA A 12 -12.00 10.53 -0.11
CA ALA A 12 -11.99 11.83 -0.79
C ALA A 12 -10.99 11.85 -1.95
N MET A 13 -9.76 11.37 -1.72
CA MET A 13 -8.71 11.35 -2.73
C MET A 13 -8.95 10.33 -3.84
N TYR A 14 -9.60 9.20 -3.56
CA TYR A 14 -10.05 8.28 -4.61
C TYR A 14 -11.11 8.92 -5.52
N ILE A 15 -12.06 9.67 -4.96
CA ILE A 15 -13.04 10.42 -5.75
C ILE A 15 -12.35 11.47 -6.63
N VAL A 16 -11.39 12.22 -6.09
CA VAL A 16 -10.60 13.21 -6.84
C VAL A 16 -9.82 12.53 -7.97
N ASN A 17 -9.17 11.40 -7.70
CA ASN A 17 -8.44 10.66 -8.73
C ASN A 17 -9.36 10.11 -9.83
N ASP A 18 -10.49 9.51 -9.47
CA ASP A 18 -11.46 8.99 -10.44
C ASP A 18 -12.12 10.12 -11.25
N TRP A 19 -12.30 11.30 -10.65
CA TRP A 19 -12.75 12.49 -11.37
C TRP A 19 -11.71 12.93 -12.41
N HIS A 20 -10.44 13.06 -12.00
CA HIS A 20 -9.37 13.48 -12.88
C HIS A 20 -9.22 12.51 -14.06
N ASP A 21 -9.26 11.20 -13.78
CA ASP A 21 -9.03 10.16 -14.78
C ASP A 21 -10.30 9.78 -15.57
N ARG A 22 -11.45 10.42 -15.31
CA ARG A 22 -12.77 10.04 -15.87
C ARG A 22 -12.79 9.86 -17.39
N ALA A 23 -12.12 10.75 -18.13
CA ALA A 23 -12.14 10.73 -19.59
C ALA A 23 -11.35 9.53 -20.14
N ARG A 24 -10.19 9.25 -19.53
CA ARG A 24 -9.37 8.09 -19.85
C ARG A 24 -10.04 6.79 -19.41
N ASP A 25 -10.63 6.77 -18.21
CA ASP A 25 -11.27 5.58 -17.67
C ASP A 25 -12.49 5.15 -18.49
N ARG A 26 -13.21 6.09 -19.14
CA ARG A 26 -14.28 5.78 -20.10
C ARG A 26 -13.82 4.94 -21.30
N LEU A 27 -12.57 5.11 -21.73
CA LEU A 27 -12.00 4.38 -22.86
C LEU A 27 -11.43 3.02 -22.46
N HIS A 28 -11.30 2.73 -21.16
CA HIS A 28 -10.67 1.52 -20.66
C HIS A 28 -11.69 0.36 -20.56
N PRO A 29 -11.33 -0.88 -20.99
CA PRO A 29 -12.26 -2.03 -21.03
C PRO A 29 -12.99 -2.31 -19.70
N VAL A 30 -12.24 -2.30 -18.60
CA VAL A 30 -12.77 -2.51 -17.23
C VAL A 30 -13.13 -1.19 -16.53
N LYS A 31 -12.24 -0.19 -16.50
CA LYS A 31 -12.44 1.05 -15.71
C LYS A 31 -13.59 1.94 -16.20
N ARG A 32 -14.14 1.71 -17.40
CA ARG A 32 -15.35 2.40 -17.88
C ARG A 32 -16.57 2.20 -16.97
N GLN A 33 -16.59 1.11 -16.20
CA GLN A 33 -17.65 0.80 -15.25
C GLN A 33 -17.55 1.58 -13.93
N ARG A 34 -16.48 2.35 -13.70
CA ARG A 34 -16.36 3.18 -12.49
C ARG A 34 -17.54 4.17 -12.40
N PRO A 35 -18.10 4.46 -11.21
CA PRO A 35 -19.32 5.27 -11.09
C PRO A 35 -19.24 6.67 -11.73
N ILE A 36 -18.08 7.33 -11.63
CA ILE A 36 -17.86 8.66 -12.22
C ILE A 36 -17.60 8.57 -13.74
N ALA A 37 -16.89 7.54 -14.19
CA ALA A 37 -16.60 7.32 -15.61
C ALA A 37 -17.89 6.96 -16.38
N SER A 38 -18.67 6.02 -15.86
CA SER A 38 -19.96 5.57 -16.42
C SER A 38 -21.06 6.63 -16.35
N GLY A 39 -20.92 7.62 -15.46
CA GLY A 39 -21.95 8.65 -15.23
C GLY A 39 -23.02 8.26 -14.22
N ALA A 40 -22.89 7.11 -13.55
CA ALA A 40 -23.79 6.70 -12.47
C ALA A 40 -23.80 7.70 -11.30
N ILE A 41 -22.69 8.39 -11.06
CA ILE A 41 -22.60 9.51 -10.10
C ILE A 41 -22.36 10.81 -10.86
N GLY A 42 -23.25 11.79 -10.65
CA GLY A 42 -23.13 13.13 -11.22
C GLY A 42 -21.94 13.91 -10.65
N ARG A 43 -21.36 14.81 -11.45
CA ARG A 43 -20.21 15.65 -11.06
C ARG A 43 -20.46 16.41 -9.75
N ARG A 44 -21.62 17.04 -9.59
CA ARG A 44 -21.92 17.78 -8.35
C ARG A 44 -21.89 16.87 -7.12
N ALA A 45 -22.49 15.69 -7.21
CA ALA A 45 -22.50 14.72 -6.11
C ALA A 45 -21.08 14.24 -5.75
N ALA A 46 -20.26 13.89 -6.75
CA ALA A 46 -18.87 13.50 -6.51
C ALA A 46 -18.07 14.63 -5.83
N GLY A 47 -18.25 15.88 -6.25
CA GLY A 47 -17.56 17.04 -5.68
C GLY A 47 -17.98 17.29 -4.23
N VAL A 48 -19.28 17.34 -3.96
CA VAL A 48 -19.82 17.52 -2.61
C VAL A 48 -19.34 16.41 -1.68
N THR A 49 -19.40 15.14 -2.10
CA THR A 49 -18.94 14.01 -1.29
C THR A 49 -17.44 14.09 -1.02
N ALA A 50 -16.62 14.42 -2.02
CA ALA A 50 -15.18 14.58 -1.82
C ALA A 50 -14.86 15.70 -0.82
N THR A 51 -15.51 16.86 -0.96
CA THR A 51 -15.33 18.00 -0.05
C THR A 51 -15.80 17.68 1.37
N ALA A 52 -16.94 17.01 1.53
CA ALA A 52 -17.45 16.61 2.84
C ALA A 52 -16.51 15.63 3.55
N LEU A 53 -16.00 14.63 2.83
CA LEU A 53 -15.03 13.66 3.36
C LEU A 53 -13.68 14.31 3.70
N PHE A 54 -13.23 15.26 2.88
CA PHE A 54 -12.02 16.04 3.15
C PHE A 54 -12.17 16.87 4.43
N ALA A 55 -13.28 17.59 4.57
CA ALA A 55 -13.58 18.38 5.78
C ALA A 55 -13.65 17.47 7.01
N LEU A 56 -14.36 16.34 6.92
CA LEU A 56 -14.45 15.36 8.00
C LEU A 56 -13.08 14.84 8.44
N ALA A 57 -12.20 14.50 7.49
CA ALA A 57 -10.85 14.04 7.79
C ALA A 57 -10.04 15.10 8.53
N LEU A 58 -10.09 16.36 8.10
CA LEU A 58 -9.39 17.46 8.77
C LEU A 58 -9.95 17.74 10.16
N THR A 59 -11.28 17.82 10.31
CA THR A 59 -11.92 18.06 11.62
C THR A 59 -11.55 16.99 12.63
N ILE A 60 -11.63 15.71 12.25
CA ILE A 60 -11.22 14.61 13.14
C ILE A 60 -9.72 14.73 13.45
N SER A 61 -8.89 15.08 12.47
CA SER A 61 -7.44 15.08 12.66
C SER A 61 -6.94 16.15 13.64
N VAL A 62 -7.49 17.37 13.55
CA VAL A 62 -7.19 18.47 14.47
C VAL A 62 -7.68 18.16 15.89
N GLY A 63 -8.81 17.45 16.00
CA GLY A 63 -9.34 16.99 17.29
C GLY A 63 -8.51 15.89 17.97
N LEU A 64 -7.63 15.18 17.25
CA LEU A 64 -6.73 14.17 17.83
C LEU A 64 -5.44 14.80 18.35
N SER A 65 -4.66 15.40 17.46
CA SER A 65 -3.42 16.10 17.79
C SER A 65 -2.89 16.87 16.59
N TRP A 66 -2.08 17.91 16.82
CA TRP A 66 -1.41 18.65 15.75
C TRP A 66 -0.47 17.79 14.91
N SER A 67 0.23 16.83 15.53
CA SER A 67 1.10 15.89 14.81
C SER A 67 0.30 14.95 13.90
N PHE A 68 -0.85 14.46 14.36
CA PHE A 68 -1.75 13.65 13.53
C PHE A 68 -2.38 14.46 12.39
N ALA A 69 -2.79 15.71 12.64
CA ALA A 69 -3.28 16.62 11.62
C ALA A 69 -2.22 16.88 10.53
N ALA A 70 -0.96 17.15 10.92
CA ALA A 70 0.15 17.30 9.98
C ALA A 70 0.37 16.03 9.13
N CYS A 71 0.24 14.84 9.73
CA CYS A 71 0.33 13.56 9.03
C CYS A 71 -0.78 13.40 7.98
N ILE A 72 -2.03 13.75 8.32
CA ILE A 72 -3.16 13.74 7.37
C ILE A 72 -2.95 14.73 6.23
N VAL A 73 -2.47 15.95 6.52
CA VAL A 73 -2.15 16.95 5.49
C VAL A 73 -1.05 16.44 4.56
N ALA A 74 0.02 15.84 5.10
CA ALA A 74 1.09 15.23 4.29
C ALA A 74 0.56 14.10 3.40
N TYR A 75 -0.35 13.28 3.92
CA TYR A 75 -1.00 12.20 3.17
C TYR A 75 -1.88 12.74 2.02
N LEU A 76 -2.68 13.77 2.29
CA LEU A 76 -3.51 14.44 1.28
C LEU A 76 -2.64 15.13 0.21
N ALA A 77 -1.56 15.81 0.61
CA ALA A 77 -0.62 16.42 -0.32
C ALA A 77 0.04 15.37 -1.22
N LEU A 78 0.53 14.26 -0.65
CA LEU A 78 1.16 13.17 -1.40
C LEU A 78 0.20 12.55 -2.42
N THR A 79 -1.03 12.24 -2.01
CA THR A 79 -2.04 11.62 -2.87
C THR A 79 -2.57 12.58 -3.95
N THR A 80 -2.61 13.88 -3.65
CA THR A 80 -2.90 14.94 -4.62
C THR A 80 -1.79 15.00 -5.66
N SER A 81 -0.54 15.15 -5.23
CA SER A 81 0.64 15.14 -6.11
C SER A 81 0.73 13.86 -6.95
N TYR A 82 0.37 12.71 -6.37
CA TYR A 82 0.26 11.45 -7.10
C TYR A 82 -0.75 11.53 -8.23
N THR A 83 -1.96 12.02 -7.93
CA THR A 83 -3.06 12.10 -8.89
C THR A 83 -2.71 12.97 -10.10
N TYR A 84 -2.07 14.11 -9.87
CA TYR A 84 -1.78 15.09 -10.92
C TYR A 84 -0.43 14.90 -11.63
N SER A 85 0.59 14.35 -10.96
CA SER A 85 1.96 14.35 -11.51
C SER A 85 2.74 13.07 -11.22
N LEU A 86 2.93 12.68 -9.94
CA LEU A 86 3.90 11.64 -9.58
C LEU A 86 3.60 10.27 -10.21
N LYS A 87 2.32 9.98 -10.49
CA LYS A 87 1.91 8.72 -11.11
C LYS A 87 2.40 8.53 -12.54
N ASN A 88 3.00 9.55 -13.16
CA ASN A 88 3.50 9.53 -14.54
C ASN A 88 5.00 9.19 -14.63
N TYR A 89 5.73 9.19 -13.51
CA TYR A 89 7.16 8.90 -13.47
C TYR A 89 7.42 7.50 -12.92
N ALA A 90 8.10 6.66 -13.70
CA ALA A 90 8.47 5.31 -13.30
C ALA A 90 9.35 5.34 -12.04
N GLY A 91 9.01 4.52 -11.06
CA GLY A 91 9.70 4.41 -9.77
C GLY A 91 9.11 5.37 -8.74
N ILE A 92 8.95 6.64 -9.10
CA ILE A 92 8.34 7.66 -8.23
C ILE A 92 6.89 7.30 -7.93
N ASP A 93 6.15 6.75 -8.88
CA ASP A 93 4.78 6.31 -8.67
C ASP A 93 4.67 5.21 -7.59
N VAL A 94 5.62 4.25 -7.57
CA VAL A 94 5.68 3.18 -6.56
C VAL A 94 6.16 3.72 -5.21
N VAL A 95 7.15 4.62 -5.20
CA VAL A 95 7.62 5.30 -3.98
C VAL A 95 6.49 6.12 -3.36
N ALA A 96 5.71 6.86 -4.14
CA ALA A 96 4.58 7.63 -3.64
C ALA A 96 3.49 6.73 -3.03
N ILE A 97 3.21 5.56 -3.62
CA ILE A 97 2.31 4.57 -3.04
C ILE A 97 2.85 4.05 -1.70
N ALA A 98 4.13 3.67 -1.66
CA ALA A 98 4.77 3.16 -0.45
C ALA A 98 4.80 4.20 0.68
N SER A 99 5.11 5.46 0.36
CA SER A 99 5.02 6.59 1.29
C SER A 99 3.59 6.79 1.81
N GLY A 100 2.56 6.54 1.00
CA GLY A 100 1.17 6.58 1.45
C GLY A 100 0.83 5.49 2.48
N PHE A 101 1.39 4.28 2.36
CA PHE A 101 1.24 3.24 3.38
C PHE A 101 2.00 3.59 4.66
N LEU A 102 3.21 4.13 4.50
CA LEU A 102 4.04 4.58 5.60
C LEU A 102 3.36 5.69 6.42
N LEU A 103 2.78 6.69 5.78
CA LEU A 103 2.04 7.76 6.46
C LEU A 103 0.84 7.22 7.26
N ARG A 104 0.17 6.17 6.77
CA ARG A 104 -0.91 5.51 7.52
C ARG A 104 -0.38 4.80 8.77
N ALA A 105 0.74 4.10 8.67
CA ALA A 105 1.37 3.45 9.82
C ALA A 105 1.83 4.50 10.85
N MET A 106 2.48 5.58 10.39
CA MET A 106 2.88 6.72 11.23
C MET A 106 1.68 7.36 11.91
N GLY A 107 0.60 7.64 11.19
CA GLY A 107 -0.61 8.22 11.75
C GLY A 107 -1.27 7.29 12.78
N GLY A 108 -1.19 5.97 12.59
CA GLY A 108 -1.60 4.99 13.61
C GLY A 108 -0.80 5.13 14.90
N ALA A 109 0.53 5.19 14.80
CA ALA A 109 1.43 5.37 15.94
C ALA A 109 1.19 6.70 16.67
N LEU A 110 1.01 7.79 15.93
CA LEU A 110 0.67 9.11 16.47
C LEU A 110 -0.68 9.12 17.19
N ALA A 111 -1.67 8.38 16.68
CA ALA A 111 -3.00 8.33 17.28
C ALA A 111 -3.04 7.61 18.65
N VAL A 112 -2.10 6.70 18.89
CA VAL A 112 -1.94 6.00 20.18
C VAL A 112 -0.79 6.56 21.03
N ASN A 113 -0.17 7.67 20.60
CA ASN A 113 0.97 8.31 21.26
C ASN A 113 2.17 7.38 21.50
N VAL A 114 2.46 6.48 20.56
CA VAL A 114 3.64 5.60 20.61
C VAL A 114 4.62 6.04 19.53
N PRO A 115 5.93 6.19 19.85
CA PRO A 115 6.92 6.51 18.83
C PRO A 115 7.03 5.36 17.82
N MET A 116 7.02 5.72 16.53
CA MET A 116 7.24 4.73 15.48
C MET A 116 8.70 4.34 15.41
N SER A 117 9.00 3.05 15.59
CA SER A 117 10.35 2.52 15.42
C SER A 117 10.84 2.71 13.98
N SER A 118 12.10 3.12 13.81
CA SER A 118 12.78 3.22 12.51
C SER A 118 12.74 1.89 11.73
N TRP A 119 12.69 0.76 12.43
CA TRP A 119 12.59 -0.55 11.81
C TRP A 119 11.17 -0.85 11.31
N LEU A 120 10.14 -0.45 12.07
CA LEU A 120 8.74 -0.58 11.62
C LEU A 120 8.49 0.31 10.39
N PHE A 121 9.13 1.49 10.35
CA PHE A 121 9.19 2.35 9.17
C PHE A 121 9.74 1.61 7.96
N LEU A 122 10.93 1.02 8.08
CA LEU A 122 11.56 0.29 6.97
C LEU A 122 10.74 -0.92 6.54
N CYS A 123 10.22 -1.71 7.49
CA CYS A 123 9.37 -2.86 7.18
C CYS A 123 8.13 -2.44 6.37
N THR A 124 7.43 -1.40 6.81
CA THR A 124 6.23 -0.91 6.13
C THR A 124 6.55 -0.39 4.73
N PHE A 125 7.62 0.40 4.62
CA PHE A 125 7.99 1.03 3.36
C PHE A 125 8.49 0.01 2.34
N LEU A 126 9.40 -0.89 2.73
CA LEU A 126 9.97 -1.92 1.85
C LEU A 126 8.91 -2.94 1.40
N LEU A 127 8.03 -3.36 2.30
CA LEU A 127 6.94 -4.26 1.96
C LEU A 127 5.97 -3.59 0.97
N ALA A 128 5.66 -2.31 1.17
CA ALA A 128 4.81 -1.57 0.24
C ALA A 128 5.46 -1.38 -1.14
N LEU A 129 6.78 -1.13 -1.19
CA LEU A 129 7.53 -1.10 -2.46
C LEU A 129 7.49 -2.46 -3.16
N PHE A 130 7.69 -3.56 -2.43
CA PHE A 130 7.63 -4.92 -2.95
C PHE A 130 6.29 -5.22 -3.63
N LEU A 131 5.18 -4.92 -2.95
CA LEU A 131 3.84 -5.11 -3.51
C LEU A 131 3.60 -4.16 -4.70
N GLY A 132 4.05 -2.91 -4.60
CA GLY A 132 3.91 -1.90 -5.65
C GLY A 132 4.64 -2.26 -6.95
N PHE A 133 5.90 -2.70 -6.87
CA PHE A 133 6.65 -3.18 -8.03
C PHE A 133 6.05 -4.48 -8.59
N GLY A 134 5.59 -5.39 -7.74
CA GLY A 134 4.89 -6.61 -8.18
C GLY A 134 3.64 -6.30 -9.00
N LYS A 135 2.89 -5.27 -8.59
CA LYS A 135 1.74 -4.76 -9.34
C LYS A 135 2.12 -4.15 -10.68
N ARG A 136 3.15 -3.28 -10.73
CA ARG A 136 3.62 -2.68 -12.00
C ARG A 136 4.12 -3.73 -12.97
N ARG A 137 4.80 -4.76 -12.47
CA ARG A 137 5.24 -5.90 -13.27
C ARG A 137 4.07 -6.63 -13.90
N HIS A 138 3.02 -6.89 -13.14
CA HIS A 138 1.82 -7.53 -13.67
C HIS A 138 1.12 -6.68 -14.72
N GLU A 139 0.95 -5.38 -14.47
CA GLU A 139 0.36 -4.44 -15.44
C GLU A 139 1.17 -4.42 -16.76
N LEU A 140 2.51 -4.45 -16.69
CA LEU A 140 3.38 -4.51 -17.88
C LEU A 140 3.22 -5.82 -18.66
N LEU A 141 3.03 -6.95 -17.99
CA LEU A 141 2.81 -8.24 -18.65
C LEU A 141 1.45 -8.31 -19.36
N LEU A 142 0.39 -7.76 -18.75
CA LEU A 142 -0.92 -7.66 -19.39
C LEU A 142 -0.88 -6.76 -20.64
N PHE A 143 -0.11 -5.68 -20.59
CA PHE A 143 0.08 -4.76 -21.71
C PHE A 143 0.73 -5.43 -22.93
N ASN A 144 1.76 -6.26 -22.73
CA ASN A 144 2.42 -6.96 -23.84
C ASN A 144 1.53 -8.03 -24.50
N GLY A 145 0.47 -8.50 -23.82
CA GLY A 145 -0.45 -9.52 -24.34
C GLY A 145 -1.72 -8.96 -25.00
N ALA A 146 -2.09 -7.71 -24.70
CA ALA A 146 -3.30 -7.08 -25.22
C ALA A 146 -2.95 -5.66 -25.68
N GLY A 147 -2.83 -5.44 -27.00
CA GLY A 147 -2.42 -4.19 -27.64
C GLY A 147 -3.35 -3.00 -27.37
N GLY A 148 -3.44 -2.55 -26.11
CA GLY A 148 -4.40 -1.56 -25.62
C GLY A 148 -3.75 -0.42 -24.83
N LEU A 149 -4.13 0.80 -25.25
CA LEU A 149 -4.05 2.13 -24.61
C LEU A 149 -2.99 2.33 -23.51
N HIS A 150 -1.97 3.10 -23.89
CA HIS A 150 -0.86 3.59 -23.07
C HIS A 150 -1.29 4.16 -21.70
N ARG A 151 -0.63 3.71 -20.64
CA ARG A 151 -0.37 4.57 -19.47
C ARG A 151 1.08 5.03 -19.58
N ASP A 152 1.29 6.34 -19.73
CA ASP A 152 2.62 6.92 -19.98
C ASP A 152 3.67 6.48 -18.94
N ALA A 153 3.28 6.28 -17.68
CA ALA A 153 4.16 5.79 -16.62
C ALA A 153 4.76 4.39 -16.87
N LEU A 154 4.05 3.50 -17.59
CA LEU A 154 4.56 2.17 -17.90
C LEU A 154 5.64 2.20 -18.99
N SER A 155 5.71 3.26 -19.81
CA SER A 155 6.76 3.40 -20.84
C SER A 155 8.17 3.49 -20.24
N GLY A 156 8.29 4.01 -19.02
CA GLY A 156 9.56 4.13 -18.30
C GLY A 156 10.03 2.84 -17.63
N TYR A 157 9.26 1.74 -17.69
CA TYR A 157 9.61 0.48 -17.06
C TYR A 157 10.00 -0.60 -18.08
N SER A 158 11.13 -1.27 -17.83
CA SER A 158 11.42 -2.56 -18.44
C SER A 158 11.06 -3.72 -17.50
N ARG A 159 10.70 -4.86 -18.09
CA ARG A 159 10.43 -6.10 -17.34
C ARG A 159 11.60 -6.48 -16.44
N ARG A 160 12.83 -6.39 -16.97
CA ARG A 160 14.05 -6.72 -16.22
C ARG A 160 14.25 -5.82 -15.01
N GLN A 161 14.02 -4.51 -15.13
CA GLN A 161 14.12 -3.59 -13.99
C GLN A 161 13.09 -3.91 -12.92
N LEU A 162 11.84 -4.21 -13.31
CA LEU A 162 10.79 -4.58 -12.35
C LEU A 162 11.06 -5.92 -11.67
N ASP A 163 11.59 -6.90 -12.40
CA ASP A 163 12.02 -8.19 -11.83
C ASP A 163 13.06 -7.97 -10.72
N TRP A 164 14.11 -7.18 -10.99
CA TRP A 164 15.12 -6.84 -10.00
C TRP A 164 14.57 -6.03 -8.82
N ALA A 165 13.70 -5.04 -9.09
CA ALA A 165 13.09 -4.23 -8.04
C ALA A 165 12.24 -5.07 -7.07
N VAL A 166 11.45 -6.02 -7.60
CA VAL A 166 10.67 -6.95 -6.77
C VAL A 166 11.58 -7.84 -5.93
N VAL A 167 12.62 -8.44 -6.52
CA VAL A 167 13.55 -9.31 -5.78
C VAL A 167 14.30 -8.53 -4.69
N LEU A 168 14.83 -7.35 -5.02
CA LEU A 168 15.59 -6.52 -4.09
C LEU A 168 14.73 -6.10 -2.89
N THR A 169 13.51 -5.60 -3.15
CA THR A 169 12.60 -5.17 -2.10
C THR A 169 12.05 -6.34 -1.26
N ALA A 170 11.88 -7.52 -1.85
CA ALA A 170 11.53 -8.75 -1.12
C ALA A 170 12.60 -9.13 -0.11
N ILE A 171 13.86 -9.23 -0.56
CA ILE A 171 15.01 -9.58 0.29
C ILE A 171 15.19 -8.53 1.38
N ALA A 172 15.17 -7.24 1.01
CA ALA A 172 15.28 -6.14 1.96
C ALA A 172 14.15 -6.16 3.01
N SER A 173 12.92 -6.53 2.63
CA SER A 173 11.80 -6.65 3.57
C SER A 173 12.02 -7.75 4.60
N VAL A 174 12.49 -8.93 4.15
CA VAL A 174 12.81 -10.04 5.07
C VAL A 174 13.94 -9.63 6.01
N ILE A 175 15.02 -9.05 5.49
CA ILE A 175 16.17 -8.62 6.32
C ILE A 175 15.75 -7.54 7.33
N ALA A 176 15.00 -6.52 6.90
CA ALA A 176 14.52 -5.47 7.78
C ALA A 176 13.62 -6.03 8.90
N TYR A 177 12.75 -6.98 8.57
CA TYR A 177 11.92 -7.65 9.56
C TYR A 177 12.76 -8.52 10.52
N SER A 178 13.74 -9.28 10.02
CA SER A 178 14.64 -10.06 10.87
C SER A 178 15.39 -9.17 11.86
N ILE A 179 15.96 -8.06 11.40
CA ILE A 179 16.65 -7.10 12.28
C ILE A 179 15.66 -6.46 13.26
N TYR A 180 14.45 -6.11 12.82
CA TYR A 180 13.39 -5.65 13.71
C TYR A 180 13.14 -6.65 14.85
N THR A 181 12.97 -7.94 14.53
CA THR A 181 12.72 -8.96 15.56
C THR A 181 13.89 -9.15 16.54
N LEU A 182 15.12 -8.87 16.12
CA LEU A 182 16.33 -8.98 16.95
C LEU A 182 16.58 -7.74 17.81
N VAL A 183 16.22 -6.54 17.33
CA VAL A 183 16.55 -5.27 17.99
C VAL A 183 15.44 -4.79 18.93
N THR A 184 14.18 -5.18 18.69
CA THR A 184 13.02 -4.67 19.46
C THR A 184 12.85 -5.37 20.82
N ASN A 185 13.93 -5.87 21.40
CA ASN A 185 13.96 -6.62 22.65
C ASN A 185 13.33 -5.84 23.80
N SER A 186 12.23 -6.38 24.33
CA SER A 186 11.82 -6.15 25.71
C SER A 186 12.46 -7.26 26.55
N ALA A 187 13.04 -6.91 27.70
CA ALA A 187 13.77 -7.82 28.57
C ALA A 187 12.98 -9.06 29.07
N ALA A 188 11.68 -9.17 28.74
CA ALA A 188 10.80 -10.28 29.08
C ALA A 188 10.85 -11.44 28.07
N THR A 189 11.13 -11.20 26.78
CA THR A 189 11.03 -12.24 25.74
C THR A 189 12.40 -12.49 25.11
N ASP A 190 13.03 -13.58 25.53
CA ASP A 190 14.37 -14.00 25.07
C ASP A 190 14.33 -14.38 23.57
N ASN A 191 14.54 -13.40 22.67
CA ASN A 191 14.58 -13.50 21.19
C ASN A 191 13.48 -14.31 20.48
N ALA A 192 12.39 -14.67 21.16
CA ALA A 192 11.38 -15.60 20.64
C ALA A 192 10.66 -15.06 19.39
N LEU A 193 10.62 -13.74 19.22
CA LEU A 193 10.04 -13.07 18.05
C LEU A 193 10.77 -13.44 16.74
N VAL A 194 12.05 -13.79 16.79
CA VAL A 194 12.83 -14.23 15.62
C VAL A 194 12.23 -15.50 15.00
N LEU A 195 11.56 -16.34 15.79
CA LEU A 195 10.87 -17.54 15.30
C LEU A 195 9.71 -17.21 14.34
N THR A 196 9.31 -15.94 14.25
CA THR A 196 8.28 -15.50 13.30
C THR A 196 8.83 -15.21 11.90
N VAL A 197 10.16 -15.05 11.76
CA VAL A 197 10.84 -14.74 10.48
C VAL A 197 10.57 -15.77 9.37
N PRO A 198 10.61 -17.10 9.64
CA PRO A 198 10.31 -18.09 8.61
C PRO A 198 8.92 -17.92 7.99
N PHE A 199 7.90 -17.53 8.76
CA PHE A 199 6.55 -17.30 8.21
C PHE A 199 6.50 -16.11 7.26
N VAL A 200 7.22 -15.03 7.58
CA VAL A 200 7.34 -13.84 6.70
C VAL A 200 8.09 -14.22 5.42
N ALA A 201 9.19 -14.95 5.53
CA ALA A 201 9.95 -15.43 4.37
C ALA A 201 9.10 -16.34 3.47
N LEU A 202 8.32 -17.25 4.05
CA LEU A 202 7.38 -18.11 3.32
C LEU A 202 6.27 -17.30 2.64
N ALA A 203 5.71 -16.29 3.30
CA ALA A 203 4.68 -15.42 2.71
C ALA A 203 5.23 -14.62 1.52
N ILE A 204 6.40 -13.99 1.68
CA ILE A 204 7.08 -13.24 0.61
C ILE A 204 7.46 -14.17 -0.55
N GLY A 205 8.06 -15.33 -0.24
CA GLY A 205 8.42 -16.33 -1.24
C GLY A 205 7.21 -16.86 -2.01
N ARG A 206 6.09 -17.14 -1.32
CA ARG A 206 4.84 -17.56 -1.97
C ARG A 206 4.29 -16.46 -2.88
N TYR A 207 4.28 -15.21 -2.42
CA TYR A 207 3.86 -14.09 -3.25
C TYR A 207 4.75 -13.94 -4.49
N MET A 208 6.07 -14.10 -4.37
CA MET A 208 6.99 -14.11 -5.50
C MET A 208 6.64 -15.22 -6.51
N VAL A 209 6.30 -16.43 -6.07
CA VAL A 209 5.85 -17.51 -6.98
C VAL A 209 4.60 -17.08 -7.75
N LEU A 210 3.61 -16.49 -7.07
CA LEU A 210 2.38 -16.01 -7.71
C LEU A 210 2.65 -14.90 -8.73
N VAL A 211 3.58 -13.99 -8.43
CA VAL A 211 3.96 -12.90 -9.34
C VAL A 211 4.75 -13.43 -10.53
N PHE A 212 5.82 -14.19 -10.29
CA PHE A 212 6.78 -14.59 -11.33
C PHE A 212 6.29 -15.76 -12.19
N ARG A 213 5.63 -16.76 -11.60
CA ARG A 213 5.18 -17.96 -12.33
C ARG A 213 3.73 -17.87 -12.79
N CYS A 214 2.82 -17.42 -11.92
CA CYS A 214 1.40 -17.39 -12.24
C CYS A 214 0.97 -16.08 -12.92
N GLY A 215 1.82 -15.06 -12.89
CA GLY A 215 1.49 -13.75 -13.44
C GLY A 215 0.30 -13.10 -12.73
N LEU A 216 0.11 -13.33 -11.43
CA LEU A 216 -1.09 -12.92 -10.69
C LEU A 216 -0.93 -11.62 -9.84
N GLY A 217 0.16 -10.87 -10.00
CA GLY A 217 0.51 -9.73 -9.14
C GLY A 217 -0.37 -8.47 -9.21
N GLY A 218 -1.48 -8.45 -9.96
CA GLY A 218 -2.26 -7.23 -10.24
C GLY A 218 -3.08 -6.67 -9.08
N ALA A 219 -3.53 -7.56 -8.19
CA ALA A 219 -4.35 -7.24 -7.03
C ALA A 219 -3.81 -7.98 -5.79
N PRO A 220 -2.75 -7.47 -5.15
CA PRO A 220 -2.11 -8.11 -4.00
C PRO A 220 -3.12 -8.46 -2.89
N GLU A 221 -4.04 -7.54 -2.60
CA GLU A 221 -5.12 -7.71 -1.61
C GLU A 221 -6.03 -8.91 -1.91
N MET A 222 -6.31 -9.18 -3.19
CA MET A 222 -7.12 -10.32 -3.59
C MET A 222 -6.35 -11.63 -3.52
N LEU A 223 -5.04 -11.59 -3.81
CA LEU A 223 -4.17 -12.77 -3.67
C LEU A 223 -4.04 -13.20 -2.21
N LEU A 224 -3.89 -12.24 -1.30
CA LEU A 224 -3.83 -12.50 0.13
C LEU A 224 -5.07 -13.24 0.65
N LEU A 225 -6.25 -12.95 0.10
CA LEU A 225 -7.50 -13.58 0.50
C LEU A 225 -7.74 -14.94 -0.18
N LYS A 226 -7.32 -15.09 -1.45
CA LYS A 226 -7.62 -16.27 -2.27
C LYS A 226 -6.57 -17.38 -2.17
N ASP A 227 -5.29 -17.03 -2.08
CA ASP A 227 -4.22 -18.03 -2.05
C ASP A 227 -4.11 -18.66 -0.66
N ARG A 228 -4.46 -19.95 -0.55
CA ARG A 228 -4.46 -20.66 0.74
C ARG A 228 -3.08 -20.67 1.40
N PRO A 229 -1.97 -21.01 0.71
CA PRO A 229 -0.64 -20.99 1.33
C PRO A 229 -0.25 -19.61 1.84
N LEU A 230 -0.43 -18.55 1.04
CA LEU A 230 -0.12 -17.19 1.46
C LEU A 230 -0.92 -16.75 2.70
N LYS A 231 -2.23 -17.02 2.69
CA LYS A 231 -3.11 -16.73 3.83
C LYS A 231 -2.70 -17.48 5.10
N LEU A 232 -2.37 -18.76 4.97
CA LEU A 232 -1.92 -19.58 6.09
C LEU A 232 -0.59 -19.08 6.67
N SER A 233 0.38 -18.69 5.83
CA SER A 233 1.65 -18.12 6.29
C SER A 233 1.44 -16.83 7.09
N ILE A 234 0.54 -15.95 6.64
CA ILE A 234 0.24 -14.68 7.34
C ILE A 234 -0.51 -14.93 8.65
N LEU A 235 -1.46 -15.86 8.65
CA LEU A 235 -2.18 -16.24 9.86
C LEU A 235 -1.22 -16.87 10.89
N ALA A 236 -0.36 -17.79 10.44
CA ALA A 236 0.64 -18.42 11.29
C ALA A 236 1.62 -17.39 11.86
N TRP A 237 2.05 -16.43 11.06
CA TRP A 237 2.85 -15.29 11.52
C TRP A 237 2.11 -14.50 12.61
N GLY A 238 0.86 -14.08 12.39
CA GLY A 238 0.11 -13.28 13.36
C GLY A 238 -0.15 -14.03 14.66
N VAL A 239 -0.51 -15.31 14.59
CA VAL A 239 -0.68 -16.18 15.78
C VAL A 239 0.64 -16.33 16.52
N ALA A 240 1.74 -16.61 15.82
CA ALA A 240 3.06 -16.74 16.43
C ALA A 240 3.48 -15.42 17.10
N THR A 241 3.32 -14.26 16.45
CA THR A 241 3.62 -12.96 17.04
C THR A 241 2.82 -12.71 18.31
N LEU A 242 1.51 -13.01 18.32
CA LEU A 242 0.68 -12.85 19.52
C LEU A 242 1.12 -13.78 20.65
N ILE A 243 1.42 -15.05 20.35
CA ILE A 243 1.94 -15.99 21.36
C ILE A 243 3.24 -15.43 21.94
N MET A 244 4.20 -15.07 21.09
CA MET A 244 5.52 -14.63 21.53
C MET A 244 5.49 -13.33 22.33
N LEU A 245 4.55 -12.42 22.05
CA LEU A 245 4.39 -11.18 22.82
C LEU A 245 3.72 -11.37 24.19
N ASN A 246 2.99 -12.48 24.38
CA ASN A 246 2.31 -12.80 25.65
C ASN A 246 3.01 -13.91 26.43
N LEU A 247 4.15 -14.42 25.96
CA LEU A 247 4.99 -15.30 26.75
C LEU A 247 5.65 -14.47 27.87
N PRO A 248 5.62 -14.96 29.12
CA PRO A 248 6.20 -14.28 30.28
C PRO A 248 7.72 -14.22 30.24
#